data_AF-A0A7J9ALQ8-F1
#
_entry.id   AF-A0A7J9ALQ8-F1
#
_cell.length_a   1.000
_cell.length_b   1.000
_cell.length_c   1.000
_cell.angle_alpha   90.00
_cell.angle_beta   90.00
_cell.angle_gamma   90.00
#
_symmetry.space_group_name_H-M   'P 1'
#
loop_
_entity.id
_entity.type
_entity.pdbx_description
1 polymer ?
#
loop_
_entity_poly.entity_id
_entity_poly.type
_entity_poly.pdbx_seq_one_letter_code
_entity_poly.pdbx_strand_id
1 'polypeptide(L)'
;MLLNRENITNAAVMIQPSLISYSFNSLPQPALLDVASISADRILLLDSYFSIVVFHGMTIAQWRNMGYQNQPEHQAFAELLQAPQADAQMIIQERFPVPRLVVCDQHGSQARFLLAKLNPSATYNNSSDIAAGSDIIFTDDVSLQVFFEHLQRLAVQS
;
A
#
# COMPACT_ATOMS: atom_id res chain seq x y z
N MET A 1 -16.59 -0.44 -20.82
CA MET A 1 -15.61 -0.53 -19.72
C MET A 1 -16.14 0.24 -18.53
N LEU A 2 -15.96 -0.27 -17.31
CA LEU A 2 -16.40 0.42 -16.08
C LEU A 2 -15.74 1.79 -15.92
N LEU A 3 -14.45 1.91 -16.26
CA LEU A 3 -13.69 3.16 -16.26
C LEU A 3 -14.42 4.32 -16.98
N ASN A 4 -15.09 4.05 -18.10
CA ASN A 4 -15.77 5.08 -18.91
C ASN A 4 -17.16 5.46 -18.37
N ARG A 5 -17.58 4.86 -17.25
CA ARG A 5 -18.90 5.07 -16.63
C ARG A 5 -18.81 5.61 -15.21
N GLU A 6 -17.59 5.70 -14.68
CA GLU A 6 -17.32 6.19 -13.34
C GLU A 6 -17.03 7.69 -13.32
N ASN A 7 -17.19 8.30 -12.15
CA ASN A 7 -16.81 9.69 -11.94
C ASN A 7 -15.27 9.86 -11.94
N ILE A 8 -14.81 11.11 -11.98
CA ILE A 8 -13.37 11.43 -12.05
C ILE A 8 -12.61 10.85 -10.86
N THR A 9 -13.13 10.98 -9.64
CA THR A 9 -12.50 10.48 -8.42
C THR A 9 -12.28 8.97 -8.48
N ASN A 10 -13.30 8.24 -8.94
CA ASN A 10 -13.29 6.78 -9.06
C ASN A 10 -12.36 6.33 -10.18
N ALA A 11 -12.40 7.00 -11.33
CA ALA A 11 -11.50 6.73 -12.45
C ALA A 11 -10.03 7.01 -12.09
N ALA A 12 -9.74 8.06 -11.32
CA ALA A 12 -8.39 8.37 -10.85
C ALA A 12 -7.82 7.22 -10.01
N VAL A 13 -8.59 6.68 -9.06
CA VAL A 13 -8.19 5.54 -8.22
C VAL A 13 -8.00 4.25 -9.03
N MET A 14 -8.75 4.05 -10.12
CA MET A 14 -8.52 2.93 -11.03
C MET A 14 -7.17 3.02 -11.77
N ILE A 15 -6.72 4.23 -12.11
CA ILE A 15 -5.47 4.47 -12.84
C ILE A 15 -4.28 4.48 -11.88
N GLN A 16 -4.38 5.24 -10.80
CA GLN A 16 -3.38 5.36 -9.75
C GLN A 16 -4.04 5.06 -8.40
N PRO A 17 -3.89 3.82 -7.90
CA PRO A 17 -4.40 3.43 -6.59
C PRO A 17 -3.95 4.38 -5.49
N SER A 18 -4.83 4.63 -4.52
CA SER A 18 -4.47 5.39 -3.32
C SER A 18 -3.87 4.48 -2.27
N LEU A 19 -2.86 4.96 -1.56
CA LEU A 19 -2.24 4.27 -0.43
C LEU A 19 -2.29 5.18 0.80
N ILE A 20 -2.83 4.66 1.91
CA ILE A 20 -2.88 5.37 3.19
C ILE A 20 -2.05 4.58 4.20
N SER A 21 -1.24 5.27 5.00
CA SER A 21 -0.43 4.68 6.06
C SER A 21 -0.96 5.02 7.44
N TYR A 22 -1.02 4.00 8.30
CA TYR A 22 -1.44 4.07 9.70
C TYR A 22 -0.25 3.67 10.58
N SER A 23 0.03 4.47 11.60
CA SER A 23 1.10 4.20 12.57
C SER A 23 0.70 4.73 13.95
N PHE A 24 1.43 4.36 15.01
CA PHE A 24 1.18 4.89 16.35
C PHE A 24 1.50 6.38 16.49
N ASN A 25 2.46 6.87 15.72
CA ASN A 25 3.07 8.17 15.93
C ASN A 25 2.46 9.27 15.04
N SER A 26 1.49 8.92 14.20
CA SER A 26 0.88 9.84 13.25
C SER A 26 -0.57 9.49 12.99
N LEU A 27 -1.37 10.50 12.66
CA LEU A 27 -2.68 10.28 12.07
C LEU A 27 -2.55 9.55 10.72
N PRO A 28 -3.63 8.89 10.24
CA PRO A 28 -3.65 8.30 8.90
C PRO A 28 -3.27 9.35 7.86
N GLN A 29 -2.31 9.02 7.00
CA GLN A 29 -1.77 9.95 6.02
C GLN A 29 -1.54 9.28 4.66
N PRO A 30 -1.69 10.02 3.55
CA PRO A 30 -1.34 9.51 2.23
C PRO A 30 0.13 9.06 2.18
N ALA A 31 0.37 7.91 1.56
CA ALA A 31 1.71 7.38 1.29
C ALA A 31 1.94 7.29 -0.22
N LEU A 32 3.21 7.34 -0.64
CA LEU A 32 3.56 7.12 -2.03
C LEU A 32 3.24 5.67 -2.41
N LEU A 33 2.72 5.46 -3.63
CA LEU A 33 2.50 4.13 -4.17
C LEU A 33 3.83 3.51 -4.62
N ASP A 34 4.69 3.24 -3.65
CA ASP A 34 6.10 2.91 -3.80
C ASP A 34 6.51 1.88 -2.76
N VAL A 35 7.44 0.98 -3.10
CA VAL A 35 7.96 -0.03 -2.15
C VAL A 35 8.56 0.60 -0.89
N ALA A 36 9.13 1.81 -0.99
CA ALA A 36 9.68 2.54 0.15
C ALA A 36 8.63 2.93 1.21
N SER A 37 7.35 2.86 0.88
CA SER A 37 6.25 3.09 1.83
C SER A 37 6.00 1.88 2.75
N ILE A 38 6.55 0.71 2.44
CA ILE A 38 6.43 -0.47 3.30
C ILE A 38 7.37 -0.34 4.50
N SER A 39 6.81 -0.51 5.69
CA SER A 39 7.56 -0.58 6.96
C SER A 39 6.95 -1.64 7.88
N ALA A 40 7.80 -2.25 8.71
CA ALA A 40 7.39 -3.32 9.62
C ALA A 40 6.40 -2.84 10.72
N ASP A 41 6.46 -1.56 11.09
CA ASP A 41 5.71 -0.91 12.16
C ASP A 41 4.45 -0.16 11.70
N ARG A 42 4.05 -0.30 10.42
CA ARG A 42 2.91 0.41 9.83
C ARG A 42 1.87 -0.55 9.27
N ILE A 43 0.64 -0.05 9.16
CA ILE A 43 -0.42 -0.68 8.38
C ILE A 43 -0.64 0.18 7.14
N LEU A 44 -0.86 -0.46 5.99
CA LEU A 44 -1.18 0.21 4.73
C LEU A 44 -2.59 -0.18 4.27
N LEU A 45 -3.36 0.80 3.83
CA LEU A 45 -4.63 0.62 3.14
C LEU A 45 -4.46 1.04 1.68
N LEU A 46 -4.51 0.07 0.77
CA LEU A 46 -4.52 0.31 -0.68
C LEU A 46 -5.96 0.25 -1.19
N ASP A 47 -6.43 1.29 -1.87
CA ASP A 47 -7.64 1.25 -2.70
C ASP A 47 -7.24 1.33 -4.17
N SER A 48 -7.56 0.27 -4.93
CA SER A 48 -7.34 0.18 -6.38
C SER A 48 -8.65 0.09 -7.15
N TYR A 49 -9.73 0.59 -6.55
CA TYR A 49 -11.12 0.50 -6.97
C TYR A 49 -11.70 -0.92 -6.94
N PHE A 50 -11.08 -1.87 -7.65
CA PHE A 50 -11.55 -3.25 -7.77
C PHE A 50 -11.10 -4.14 -6.61
N SER A 51 -10.03 -3.73 -5.93
CA SER A 51 -9.53 -4.40 -4.73
C SER A 51 -9.09 -3.41 -3.68
N ILE A 52 -9.40 -3.75 -2.44
CA ILE A 52 -8.91 -3.05 -1.26
C ILE A 52 -7.97 -3.99 -0.52
N VAL A 53 -6.76 -3.53 -0.20
CA VAL A 53 -5.77 -4.32 0.51
C VAL A 53 -5.45 -3.65 1.85
N VAL A 54 -5.71 -4.36 2.95
CA VAL A 54 -5.20 -4.02 4.28
C VAL A 54 -3.95 -4.85 4.51
N PHE A 55 -2.80 -4.18 4.55
CA PHE A 55 -1.49 -4.80 4.67
C PHE A 55 -0.87 -4.44 6.02
N HIS A 56 -0.50 -5.45 6.81
CA HIS A 56 0.15 -5.26 8.10
C HIS A 56 1.66 -5.48 7.96
N GLY A 57 2.46 -4.51 8.38
CA GLY A 57 3.91 -4.68 8.53
C GLY A 57 4.24 -5.82 9.50
N MET A 58 5.45 -6.38 9.37
CA MET A 58 5.88 -7.56 10.11
C MET A 58 5.73 -7.42 11.64
N THR A 59 6.12 -6.28 12.22
CA THR A 59 6.01 -6.03 13.66
C THR A 59 4.55 -5.91 14.10
N ILE A 60 3.71 -5.23 13.31
CA ILE A 60 2.27 -5.14 13.58
C ILE A 60 1.62 -6.52 13.55
N ALA A 61 1.93 -7.33 12.53
CA ALA A 61 1.40 -8.69 12.41
C ALA A 61 1.84 -9.57 13.58
N GLN A 62 3.09 -9.47 14.03
CA GLN A 62 3.60 -10.18 15.20
C GLN A 62 2.84 -9.81 16.47
N TRP A 63 2.68 -8.51 16.77
CA TRP A 63 1.92 -8.06 17.94
C TRP A 63 0.46 -8.49 17.90
N ARG A 64 -0.17 -8.45 16.72
CA ARG A 64 -1.54 -8.93 16.51
C ARG A 64 -1.66 -10.42 16.82
N ASN A 65 -0.70 -11.21 16.36
CA ASN A 65 -0.69 -12.67 16.57
C ASN A 65 -0.38 -13.05 18.02
N MET A 66 0.38 -12.23 18.76
CA MET A 66 0.57 -12.35 20.20
C MET A 66 -0.66 -11.93 21.02
N GLY A 67 -1.67 -11.35 20.39
CA GLY A 67 -2.93 -10.98 21.03
C GLY A 67 -2.84 -9.73 21.90
N TYR A 68 -1.86 -8.84 21.67
CA TYR A 68 -1.71 -7.60 22.45
C TYR A 68 -2.95 -6.72 22.39
N GLN A 69 -3.67 -6.69 21.27
CA GLN A 69 -4.92 -5.95 21.10
C GLN A 69 -6.04 -6.38 22.07
N ASN A 70 -5.94 -7.55 22.69
CA ASN A 70 -6.92 -8.04 23.66
C ASN A 70 -6.59 -7.60 25.10
N GLN A 71 -5.41 -7.00 25.32
CA GLN A 71 -4.96 -6.55 26.63
C GLN A 71 -5.42 -5.12 26.87
N PRO A 72 -5.97 -4.79 28.06
CA PRO A 72 -6.48 -3.45 28.35
C PRO A 72 -5.39 -2.37 28.28
N GLU A 73 -4.14 -2.74 28.55
CA GLU A 73 -2.96 -1.86 28.48
C GLU A 73 -2.59 -1.46 27.04
N HIS A 74 -3.11 -2.18 26.04
CA HIS A 74 -2.79 -2.02 24.62
C HIS A 74 -4.00 -1.62 23.78
N GLN A 75 -4.93 -0.87 24.38
CA GLN A 75 -6.12 -0.37 23.67
C GLN A 75 -5.76 0.44 22.41
N ALA A 76 -4.71 1.26 22.45
CA ALA A 76 -4.24 2.01 21.28
C ALA A 76 -3.86 1.11 20.10
N PHE A 77 -3.35 -0.11 20.36
CA PHE A 77 -3.05 -1.07 19.31
C PHE A 77 -4.31 -1.69 18.71
N ALA A 78 -5.34 -1.96 19.53
CA ALA A 78 -6.63 -2.39 19.03
C ALA A 78 -7.26 -1.34 18.11
N GLU A 79 -7.19 -0.06 18.51
CA GLU A 79 -7.66 1.07 17.70
C GLU A 79 -6.88 1.19 16.38
N LEU A 80 -5.55 1.04 16.42
CA LEU A 80 -4.71 1.05 15.22
C LEU A 80 -5.09 -0.06 14.22
N LEU A 81 -5.41 -1.27 14.71
CA LEU A 81 -5.85 -2.38 13.85
C LEU A 81 -7.26 -2.16 13.27
N GLN A 82 -8.15 -1.48 14.00
CA GLN A 82 -9.52 -1.23 13.58
C GLN A 82 -9.65 -0.10 12.57
N ALA A 83 -8.87 0.98 12.70
CA ALA A 83 -8.93 2.15 11.82
C ALA A 83 -8.92 1.81 10.31
N PRO A 84 -7.96 1.06 9.75
CA PRO A 84 -7.95 0.72 8.33
C PRO A 84 -9.10 -0.21 7.92
N GLN A 85 -9.66 -1.01 8.84
CA GLN A 85 -10.82 -1.87 8.57
C GLN A 85 -12.09 -1.05 8.44
N ALA A 86 -12.27 -0.03 9.30
CA ALA A 86 -13.39 0.88 9.23
C ALA A 86 -13.38 1.66 7.91
N ASP A 87 -12.23 2.23 7.54
CA ASP A 87 -12.05 2.96 6.28
C ASP A 87 -12.28 2.06 5.06
N ALA A 88 -11.73 0.84 5.07
CA ALA A 88 -11.99 -0.15 4.02
C ALA A 88 -13.48 -0.44 3.86
N GLN A 89 -14.20 -0.64 4.97
CA GLN A 89 -15.63 -0.96 4.94
C GLN A 89 -16.46 0.21 4.41
N MET A 90 -16.11 1.46 4.76
CA MET A 90 -16.76 2.65 4.21
C MET A 90 -16.59 2.70 2.68
N ILE A 91 -15.37 2.50 2.18
CA ILE A 91 -15.11 2.48 0.72
C ILE A 91 -15.91 1.36 0.05
N ILE A 92 -15.94 0.15 0.62
CA ILE A 92 -16.66 -1.00 0.06
C ILE A 92 -18.16 -0.72 -0.08
N GLN A 93 -18.77 -0.04 0.90
CA GLN A 93 -20.20 0.26 0.90
C GLN A 93 -20.60 1.25 -0.20
N GLU A 94 -19.70 2.13 -0.62
CA GLU A 94 -19.96 3.16 -1.63
C GLU A 94 -19.66 2.69 -3.07
N ARG A 95 -19.01 1.53 -3.24
CA ARG A 95 -18.48 1.07 -4.53
C ARG A 95 -19.40 0.09 -5.25
N PHE A 96 -19.50 0.25 -6.57
CA PHE A 96 -20.10 -0.73 -7.47
C PHE A 96 -19.20 -1.00 -8.70
N PRO A 97 -18.89 -2.26 -9.03
CA PRO A 97 -19.18 -3.47 -8.28
C PRO A 97 -18.43 -3.50 -6.94
N VAL A 98 -18.87 -4.35 -6.01
CA VAL A 98 -18.27 -4.52 -4.69
C VAL A 98 -16.78 -4.91 -4.86
N PRO A 99 -15.83 -4.16 -4.29
CA PRO A 99 -14.40 -4.47 -4.38
C PRO A 99 -14.06 -5.75 -3.62
N ARG A 100 -13.03 -6.45 -4.07
CA ARG A 100 -12.45 -7.57 -3.29
C ARG A 100 -11.62 -7.01 -2.13
N LEU A 101 -12.00 -7.33 -0.90
CA LEU A 101 -11.17 -7.08 0.27
C LEU A 101 -10.09 -8.17 0.42
N VAL A 102 -8.85 -7.76 0.61
CA VAL A 102 -7.70 -8.62 0.90
C VAL A 102 -7.05 -8.12 2.18
N VAL A 103 -6.98 -8.97 3.20
CA VAL A 103 -6.23 -8.69 4.43
C VAL A 103 -5.00 -9.58 4.44
N CYS A 104 -3.83 -9.00 4.61
CA CYS A 104 -2.56 -9.72 4.54
C CYS A 104 -1.49 -9.11 5.43
N ASP A 105 -0.43 -9.88 5.64
CA ASP A 105 0.74 -9.50 6.40
C ASP A 105 1.96 -9.44 5.48
N GLN A 106 2.97 -8.66 5.86
CA GLN A 106 4.27 -8.64 5.20
C GLN A 106 4.85 -10.05 5.09
N HIS A 107 5.38 -10.37 3.91
CA HIS A 107 5.85 -11.71 3.51
C HIS A 107 4.76 -12.81 3.41
N GLY A 108 3.48 -12.47 3.60
CA GLY A 108 2.36 -13.37 3.34
C GLY A 108 2.06 -13.52 1.84
N SER A 109 1.49 -14.65 1.42
CA SER A 109 1.23 -14.93 0.00
C SER A 109 0.29 -13.92 -0.68
N GLN A 110 -0.65 -13.34 0.07
CA GLN A 110 -1.59 -12.32 -0.42
C GLN A 110 -0.96 -10.92 -0.47
N ALA A 111 0.21 -10.68 0.12
CA ALA A 111 0.91 -9.40 0.05
C ALA A 111 1.24 -8.97 -1.39
N ARG A 112 1.34 -9.95 -2.31
CA ARG A 112 1.52 -9.71 -3.75
C ARG A 112 0.48 -8.77 -4.37
N PHE A 113 -0.74 -8.70 -3.80
CA PHE A 113 -1.78 -7.78 -4.27
C PHE A 113 -1.40 -6.32 -4.03
N LEU A 114 -0.65 -6.02 -2.97
CA LEU A 114 -0.03 -4.73 -2.75
C LEU A 114 1.21 -4.57 -3.63
N LEU A 115 2.16 -5.50 -3.55
CA LEU A 115 3.48 -5.38 -4.21
C LEU A 115 3.36 -5.16 -5.73
N ALA A 116 2.42 -5.83 -6.40
CA ALA A 116 2.20 -5.68 -7.83
C ALA A 116 1.64 -4.30 -8.25
N LYS A 117 1.30 -3.42 -7.29
CA LYS A 117 0.78 -2.07 -7.54
C LYS A 117 1.78 -0.99 -7.18
N LEU A 118 2.88 -1.32 -6.49
CA LEU A 118 3.86 -0.34 -6.03
C LEU A 118 4.91 -0.07 -7.10
N ASN A 119 5.40 1.17 -7.12
CA ASN A 119 6.59 1.53 -7.86
C ASN A 119 7.83 0.77 -7.31
N PRO A 120 8.60 0.05 -8.15
CA PRO A 120 9.79 -0.65 -7.73
C PRO A 120 11.00 0.31 -7.64
N SER A 121 10.96 1.27 -6.71
CA SER A 121 12.09 2.19 -6.48
C SER A 121 13.31 1.49 -5.85
N ALA A 122 13.07 0.37 -5.17
CA ALA A 122 14.06 -0.51 -4.57
C ALA A 122 13.95 -1.91 -5.22
N THR A 123 14.92 -2.25 -6.08
CA THR A 123 15.01 -3.55 -6.77
C THR A 123 16.31 -4.27 -6.42
N TYR A 124 16.38 -5.57 -6.71
CA TYR A 124 17.58 -6.38 -6.46
C TYR A 124 18.83 -5.85 -7.18
N ASN A 125 18.65 -5.16 -8.32
CA ASN A 125 19.72 -4.53 -9.10
C ASN A 125 20.39 -3.34 -8.38
N ASN A 126 19.67 -2.66 -7.48
CA ASN A 126 20.17 -1.50 -6.72
C ASN A 126 20.33 -1.82 -5.22
N SER A 127 20.44 -3.11 -4.87
CA SER A 127 20.43 -3.59 -3.49
C SER A 127 21.53 -3.03 -2.57
N SER A 128 22.61 -2.47 -3.14
CA SER A 128 23.69 -1.84 -2.38
C SER A 128 23.31 -0.51 -1.72
N ASP A 129 22.32 0.21 -2.25
CA ASP A 129 21.90 1.54 -1.76
C ASP A 129 20.64 1.50 -0.88
N ILE A 130 20.12 0.29 -0.65
CA ILE A 130 18.86 0.05 0.05
C ILE A 130 19.12 -0.06 1.55
N ALA A 131 18.41 0.76 2.34
CA ALA A 131 18.50 0.71 3.80
C ALA A 131 18.13 -0.70 4.32
N ALA A 132 18.94 -1.23 5.23
CA ALA A 132 18.75 -2.55 5.80
C ALA A 132 17.32 -2.70 6.36
N GLY A 133 16.58 -3.69 5.86
CA GLY A 133 15.20 -3.99 6.29
C GLY A 133 14.08 -3.37 5.46
N SER A 134 14.39 -2.66 4.37
CA SER A 134 13.35 -2.24 3.41
C SER A 134 13.00 -3.37 2.44
N ASP A 135 11.72 -3.41 2.05
CA ASP A 135 11.24 -4.42 1.11
C ASP A 135 11.78 -4.16 -0.29
N ILE A 136 12.01 -5.25 -1.02
CA ILE A 136 12.49 -5.23 -2.40
C ILE A 136 11.43 -5.88 -3.28
N ILE A 137 11.07 -5.23 -4.38
CA ILE A 137 10.20 -5.82 -5.39
C ILE A 137 11.07 -6.54 -6.41
N PHE A 138 10.83 -7.84 -6.57
CA PHE A 138 11.46 -8.67 -7.59
C PHE A 138 10.71 -8.52 -8.92
N THR A 139 11.09 -7.50 -9.70
CA THR A 139 10.54 -7.24 -11.03
C THR A 139 11.62 -6.66 -11.95
N ASP A 140 11.46 -6.88 -13.25
CA ASP A 140 12.22 -6.22 -14.33
C ASP A 140 11.53 -4.92 -14.79
N ASP A 141 10.39 -4.55 -14.18
CA ASP A 141 9.68 -3.31 -14.50
C ASP A 141 10.52 -2.06 -14.19
N VAL A 142 10.28 -1.03 -14.99
CA VAL A 142 10.97 0.26 -14.87
C VAL A 142 10.39 1.06 -13.70
N SER A 143 11.25 1.58 -12.83
CA SER A 143 10.82 2.50 -11.76
C SER A 143 10.39 3.86 -12.33
N LEU A 144 9.54 4.57 -11.58
CA LEU A 144 9.05 5.90 -11.96
C LEU A 144 10.20 6.90 -12.16
N GLN A 145 11.29 6.77 -11.40
CA GLN A 145 12.47 7.60 -11.56
C GLN A 145 13.10 7.38 -12.94
N VAL A 146 13.35 6.12 -13.31
CA VAL A 146 13.94 5.79 -14.62
C VAL A 146 13.02 6.25 -15.75
N PHE A 147 11.69 6.07 -15.60
CA PHE A 147 10.71 6.61 -16.55
C PHE A 147 10.88 8.13 -16.75
N PHE A 148 10.97 8.91 -15.66
CA PHE A 148 11.16 10.36 -15.75
C PHE A 148 12.50 10.74 -16.37
N GLU A 149 13.59 10.03 -16.07
CA GLU A 149 14.89 10.29 -16.69
C GLU A 149 14.85 10.12 -18.21
N HIS A 150 14.21 9.05 -18.69
CA HIS A 150 14.02 8.83 -20.13
C HIS A 150 13.13 9.90 -20.76
N LEU A 151 12.00 10.22 -20.12
CA LEU A 151 11.08 11.26 -20.58
C LEU A 151 11.78 12.62 -20.70
N GLN A 152 12.56 13.01 -19.68
CA GLN A 152 13.30 14.27 -19.67
C GLN A 152 14.33 14.34 -20.79
N ARG A 153 15.11 13.26 -21.00
CA ARG A 153 16.10 13.20 -22.09
C ARG A 153 15.44 13.39 -23.46
N LEU A 154 14.30 12.73 -23.70
CA LEU A 154 13.58 12.85 -24.98
C LEU A 154 12.92 14.23 -25.14
N ALA A 155 12.40 14.82 -24.07
CA ALA A 155 11.75 16.12 -24.11
C ALA A 155 12.69 17.27 -24.48
N VAL A 156 14.00 17.12 -24.22
CA VAL A 156 15.02 18.13 -24.55
C VAL A 156 15.84 17.77 -25.81
N GLN A 157 15.56 16.63 -26.45
CA GLN A 157 16.11 16.27 -27.75
C GLN A 157 15.34 17.01 -28.85
N SER A 158 15.76 18.25 -29.11
CA SER A 158 15.36 19.05 -30.27
C SER A 158 16.53 19.28 -31.21
#